data_AF-A0A1Y3CH02-F1
#
_entry.id   AF-A0A1Y3CH02-F1
#
_cell.length_a   1.000
_cell.length_b   1.000
_cell.length_c   1.000
_cell.angle_alpha   90.00
_cell.angle_beta   90.00
_cell.angle_gamma   90.00
#
_symmetry.space_group_name_H-M   'P 1'
#
loop_
_entity.id
_entity.type
_entity.pdbx_description
1 polymer ?
#
loop_
_entity_poly.entity_id
_entity_poly.type
_entity_poly.pdbx_seq_one_letter_code
_entity_poly.pdbx_strand_id
1 'polypeptide(L)'
;MQVKNSIPWLKTQLEQAKKDNKYVILNLHNIEYYFGKNAKTNAEKVQSEKDKMELEDLLGKYSPNIRAIFVGHYHQEIGQERIYNLAKQIAGIPILYSGSPISGRFLKVEFDASNLKECIKPNKVITTPNGTTSTLPSISCKALNQ
;
A
#
# COMPACT_ATOMS: atom_id res chain seq x y z
N MET A 1 9.45 -1.00 -23.55
CA MET A 1 8.50 -2.06 -23.14
C MET A 1 7.36 -1.40 -22.38
N GLN A 2 6.17 -1.30 -22.97
CA GLN A 2 4.99 -0.84 -22.24
C GLN A 2 4.42 -2.03 -21.46
N VAL A 3 4.33 -1.90 -20.14
CA VAL A 3 3.60 -2.86 -19.31
C VAL A 3 2.11 -2.67 -19.62
N LYS A 4 1.54 -3.55 -20.43
CA LYS A 4 0.11 -3.49 -20.82
C LYS A 4 -0.81 -4.03 -19.73
N ASN A 5 -0.31 -4.88 -18.84
CA ASN A 5 -0.96 -5.31 -17.60
C ASN A 5 0.12 -5.72 -16.59
N SER A 6 0.18 -5.05 -15.45
CA SER A 6 1.19 -5.27 -14.40
C SER A 6 0.81 -6.39 -13.42
N ILE A 7 -0.46 -6.83 -13.40
CA ILE A 7 -0.95 -7.82 -12.43
C ILE A 7 -0.29 -9.21 -12.64
N PRO A 8 -0.20 -9.77 -13.86
CA PRO A 8 0.49 -11.04 -14.07
C PRO A 8 1.97 -11.00 -13.65
N TRP A 9 2.65 -9.88 -13.92
CA TRP A 9 4.03 -9.69 -13.49
C TRP A 9 4.15 -9.63 -11.97
N LEU A 10 3.28 -8.86 -11.29
CA LEU A 10 3.23 -8.77 -9.85
C LEU A 10 3.02 -10.14 -9.21
N LYS A 11 2.13 -10.97 -9.77
CA LYS A 11 1.93 -12.35 -9.32
C LYS A 11 3.21 -13.16 -9.33
N THR A 12 3.97 -13.13 -10.43
CA THR A 12 5.26 -13.83 -10.51
C THR A 12 6.25 -13.34 -9.47
N GLN A 13 6.30 -12.03 -9.20
CA GLN A 13 7.19 -11.47 -8.17
C GLN A 13 6.80 -11.91 -6.76
N LEU A 14 5.51 -11.92 -6.44
CA LEU A 14 5.00 -12.36 -5.14
C LEU A 14 5.23 -13.87 -4.93
N GLU A 15 5.03 -14.69 -5.97
CA GLU A 15 5.35 -16.12 -5.95
C GLU A 15 6.83 -16.38 -5.68
N GLN A 16 7.72 -15.65 -6.35
CA GLN A 16 9.16 -15.79 -6.15
C GLN A 16 9.57 -15.33 -4.75
N ALA A 17 9.07 -14.19 -4.28
CA ALA A 17 9.36 -13.70 -2.94
C ALA A 17 8.93 -14.70 -1.85
N LYS A 18 7.76 -15.34 -2.03
CA LYS A 18 7.29 -16.40 -1.13
C LYS A 18 8.22 -17.62 -1.14
N LYS A 19 8.66 -18.08 -2.31
CA LYS A 19 9.61 -19.21 -2.45
C LYS A 19 10.97 -18.90 -1.80
N ASP A 20 11.43 -17.67 -1.94
CA ASP A 20 12.70 -17.19 -1.37
C ASP A 20 12.62 -16.83 0.12
N ASN A 21 11.44 -16.99 0.75
CA ASN A 21 11.18 -16.56 2.12
C ASN A 21 11.49 -15.06 2.36
N LYS A 22 11.16 -14.22 1.38
CA LYS A 22 11.31 -12.76 1.43
C LYS A 22 9.99 -12.10 1.78
N TYR A 23 10.08 -10.97 2.46
CA TYR A 23 8.96 -10.03 2.58
C TYR A 23 8.92 -9.07 1.39
N VAL A 24 7.75 -8.47 1.18
CA VAL A 24 7.48 -7.53 0.10
C VAL A 24 6.93 -6.23 0.66
N ILE A 25 7.41 -5.12 0.11
CA ILE A 25 6.83 -3.80 0.28
C ILE A 25 6.33 -3.36 -1.09
N LEU A 26 5.06 -3.01 -1.18
CA LEU A 26 4.47 -2.53 -2.42
C LEU A 26 4.42 -1.01 -2.42
N ASN A 27 4.75 -0.40 -3.55
CA ASN A 27 4.64 1.04 -3.75
C ASN A 27 3.68 1.28 -4.93
N LEU A 28 2.60 2.03 -4.68
CA LEU A 28 1.61 2.40 -5.68
C LEU A 28 1.47 3.92 -5.70
N HIS A 29 1.39 4.51 -6.89
CA HIS A 29 1.14 5.96 -6.94
C HIS A 29 -0.30 6.27 -6.54
N ASN A 30 -1.28 5.59 -7.14
CA ASN A 30 -2.71 5.88 -6.92
C ASN A 30 -3.49 4.57 -6.70
N ILE A 31 -4.02 4.38 -5.50
CA ILE A 31 -4.85 3.21 -5.14
C ILE A 31 -6.29 3.35 -5.62
N GLU A 32 -6.77 4.58 -5.82
CA GLU A 32 -8.12 4.89 -6.29
C GLU A 32 -8.39 4.43 -7.74
N TYR A 33 -7.34 4.15 -8.53
CA TYR A 33 -7.53 3.48 -9.82
C TYR A 33 -8.27 2.14 -9.66
N TYR A 34 -7.98 1.41 -8.58
CA TYR A 34 -8.55 0.10 -8.30
C TYR A 34 -9.75 0.19 -7.35
N PHE A 35 -9.75 1.13 -6.41
CA PHE A 35 -10.73 1.18 -5.31
C PHE A 35 -11.61 2.44 -5.32
N GLY A 36 -11.38 3.35 -6.27
CA GLY A 36 -12.08 4.62 -6.41
C GLY A 36 -13.23 4.59 -7.40
N LYS A 37 -13.79 5.79 -7.65
CA LYS A 37 -14.92 6.01 -8.58
C LYS A 37 -14.50 6.76 -9.85
N ASN A 38 -13.25 6.60 -10.28
CA ASN A 38 -12.63 7.46 -11.29
C ASN A 38 -12.93 7.04 -12.74
N ALA A 39 -13.58 5.88 -12.95
CA ALA A 39 -14.00 5.40 -14.27
C ALA A 39 -15.17 6.23 -14.83
N LYS A 40 -15.00 6.78 -16.03
CA LYS A 40 -15.94 7.73 -16.65
C LYS A 40 -16.93 7.04 -17.59
N THR A 41 -16.52 5.93 -18.21
CA THR A 41 -17.33 5.14 -19.14
C THR A 41 -17.73 3.80 -18.54
N ASN A 42 -18.76 3.16 -19.11
CA ASN A 42 -19.17 1.82 -18.67
C ASN A 42 -18.08 0.76 -18.92
N ALA A 43 -17.34 0.87 -20.02
CA ALA A 43 -16.23 -0.03 -20.32
C ALA A 43 -15.09 0.11 -19.29
N GLU A 44 -14.73 1.35 -18.91
CA GLU A 44 -13.74 1.61 -17.87
C GLU A 44 -14.19 1.09 -16.50
N LYS A 45 -15.49 1.20 -16.17
CA LYS A 45 -16.03 0.66 -14.91
C LYS A 45 -15.90 -0.86 -14.84
N VAL A 46 -16.31 -1.56 -15.89
CA VAL A 46 -16.20 -3.02 -15.97
C VAL A 46 -14.74 -3.47 -15.88
N GLN A 47 -13.83 -2.78 -16.58
CA GLN A 47 -12.40 -3.11 -16.52
C GLN A 47 -11.83 -2.81 -15.13
N SER A 48 -12.16 -1.69 -14.52
CA SER A 48 -11.72 -1.32 -13.16
C SER A 48 -12.21 -2.31 -12.10
N GLU A 49 -13.46 -2.78 -12.20
CA GLU A 49 -13.99 -3.83 -11.32
C GLU A 49 -13.23 -5.16 -11.47
N LYS A 50 -12.91 -5.56 -12.71
CA LYS A 50 -12.10 -6.76 -12.97
C LYS A 50 -10.68 -6.62 -12.40
N ASP A 51 -10.02 -5.50 -12.69
CA ASP A 51 -8.67 -5.21 -12.20
C ASP A 51 -8.63 -5.19 -10.65
N LYS A 52 -9.68 -4.62 -10.03
CA LYS A 52 -9.86 -4.62 -8.58
C LYS A 52 -9.95 -6.04 -8.03
N MET A 53 -10.83 -6.88 -8.57
CA MET A 53 -11.01 -8.25 -8.09
C MET A 53 -9.74 -9.08 -8.23
N GLU A 54 -9.01 -8.94 -9.35
CA GLU A 54 -7.75 -9.65 -9.57
C GLU A 54 -6.67 -9.20 -8.58
N LEU A 55 -6.60 -7.89 -8.30
CA LEU A 55 -5.67 -7.37 -7.32
C LEU A 55 -6.04 -7.78 -5.88
N GLU A 56 -7.32 -7.78 -5.52
CA GLU A 56 -7.80 -8.22 -4.20
C GLU A 56 -7.47 -9.69 -3.94
N ASP A 57 -7.74 -10.59 -4.89
CA ASP A 57 -7.39 -12.02 -4.78
C ASP A 57 -5.88 -12.20 -4.62
N LEU A 58 -5.10 -11.50 -5.44
CA LEU A 58 -3.66 -11.59 -5.41
C LEU A 58 -3.08 -11.13 -4.08
N LEU A 59 -3.45 -9.93 -3.62
CA LEU A 59 -2.98 -9.40 -2.36
C LEU A 59 -3.49 -10.25 -1.18
N GLY A 60 -4.68 -10.84 -1.29
CA GLY A 60 -5.21 -11.83 -0.36
C GLY A 60 -4.27 -13.02 -0.18
N LYS A 61 -3.98 -13.71 -1.28
CA LYS A 61 -3.16 -14.93 -1.33
C LYS A 61 -1.73 -14.74 -0.81
N TYR A 62 -1.15 -13.56 -1.01
CA TYR A 62 0.24 -13.26 -0.63
C TYR A 62 0.37 -12.33 0.58
N SER A 63 -0.74 -12.00 1.26
CA SER A 63 -0.74 -11.10 2.42
C SER A 63 0.25 -11.46 3.54
N PRO A 64 0.53 -12.74 3.87
CA PRO A 64 1.53 -13.05 4.90
C PRO A 64 2.96 -12.65 4.51
N ASN A 65 3.23 -12.45 3.22
CA ASN A 65 4.52 -12.02 2.70
C ASN A 65 4.59 -10.50 2.43
N ILE A 66 3.47 -9.77 2.53
CA ILE A 66 3.42 -8.33 2.22
C ILE A 66 3.34 -7.54 3.53
N ARG A 67 4.38 -6.74 3.81
CA ARG A 67 4.47 -5.97 5.06
C ARG A 67 3.68 -4.68 5.05
N ALA A 68 3.62 -4.00 3.91
CA ALA A 68 2.84 -2.78 3.73
C ALA A 68 2.70 -2.42 2.26
N ILE A 69 1.74 -1.54 2.01
CA ILE A 69 1.55 -0.82 0.76
C ILE A 69 1.76 0.67 1.02
N PHE A 70 2.69 1.30 0.31
CA PHE A 70 2.86 2.75 0.31
C PHE A 70 2.12 3.36 -0.87
N VAL A 71 1.29 4.36 -0.59
CA VAL A 71 0.50 5.09 -1.59
C VAL A 71 0.93 6.55 -1.69
N GLY A 72 0.92 7.07 -2.92
CA GLY A 72 1.14 8.48 -3.25
C GLY A 72 -0.19 9.16 -3.60
N HIS A 73 -0.21 10.02 -4.62
CA HIS A 73 -1.38 10.73 -5.18
C HIS A 73 -2.04 11.76 -4.25
N TYR A 74 -2.22 11.45 -2.98
CA TYR A 74 -2.89 12.28 -1.99
C TYR A 74 -1.91 13.22 -1.30
N HIS A 75 -1.60 14.34 -1.96
CA HIS A 75 -0.52 15.22 -1.53
C HIS A 75 -0.69 15.78 -0.10
N GLN A 76 -1.89 15.78 0.47
CA GLN A 76 -2.16 16.25 1.82
C GLN A 76 -2.21 15.16 2.89
N GLU A 77 -2.29 13.90 2.48
CA GLU A 77 -2.43 12.76 3.38
C GLU A 77 -1.06 12.17 3.70
N ILE A 78 -0.88 11.75 4.95
CA ILE A 78 0.38 11.18 5.41
C ILE A 78 0.16 10.22 6.57
N GLY A 79 0.89 9.11 6.56
CA GLY A 79 0.74 8.04 7.53
C GLY A 79 -0.46 7.17 7.21
N GLN A 80 -1.20 6.74 8.23
CA GLN A 80 -2.42 5.97 8.02
C GLN A 80 -3.59 6.91 7.77
N GLU A 81 -4.29 6.73 6.66
CA GLU A 81 -5.47 7.54 6.40
C GLU A 81 -6.71 7.01 7.14
N ARG A 82 -7.63 7.94 7.45
CA ARG A 82 -8.99 7.67 7.92
C ARG A 82 -9.98 7.45 6.77
N ILE A 83 -9.57 7.26 5.51
CA ILE A 83 -10.53 7.04 4.41
C ILE A 83 -11.49 5.93 4.83
N TYR A 84 -12.75 6.34 4.91
CA TYR A 84 -13.86 5.54 5.33
C TYR A 84 -13.94 4.27 4.48
N ASN A 85 -13.69 3.10 5.10
CA ASN A 85 -14.09 1.75 4.63
C ASN A 85 -13.56 1.20 3.29
N LEU A 86 -12.68 1.88 2.54
CA LEU A 86 -12.51 1.57 1.10
C LEU A 86 -11.91 0.19 0.76
N ALA A 87 -11.23 -0.45 1.71
CA ALA A 87 -10.86 -1.86 1.67
C ALA A 87 -10.57 -2.25 3.11
N LYS A 88 -11.55 -2.74 3.90
CA LYS A 88 -11.36 -3.20 5.29
C LYS A 88 -10.34 -4.34 5.31
N GLN A 89 -9.08 -3.91 5.29
CA GLN A 89 -7.83 -4.61 5.23
C GLN A 89 -7.74 -5.55 4.02
N ILE A 90 -7.11 -5.11 2.92
CA ILE A 90 -6.64 -6.00 1.84
C ILE A 90 -5.86 -7.15 2.49
N ALA A 91 -6.56 -8.24 2.79
CA ALA A 91 -6.17 -9.31 3.70
C ALA A 91 -5.31 -8.91 4.92
N GLY A 92 -5.62 -7.81 5.60
CA GLY A 92 -4.85 -7.40 6.80
C GLY A 92 -3.63 -6.52 6.54
N ILE A 93 -3.29 -6.20 5.29
CA ILE A 93 -2.07 -5.47 4.91
C ILE A 93 -2.23 -3.98 5.23
N PRO A 94 -1.26 -3.34 5.91
CA PRO A 94 -1.34 -1.91 6.19
C PRO A 94 -1.04 -1.07 4.95
N ILE A 95 -1.82 0.01 4.78
CA ILE A 95 -1.66 0.99 3.71
C ILE A 95 -1.20 2.31 4.31
N LEU A 96 -0.14 2.90 3.75
CA LEU A 96 0.51 4.10 4.26
C LEU A 96 0.66 5.16 3.18
N TYR A 97 0.18 6.36 3.49
CA TYR A 97 0.24 7.52 2.63
C TYR A 97 1.57 8.21 2.84
N SER A 98 2.33 8.35 1.76
CA SER A 98 3.73 8.74 1.82
C SER A 98 3.92 10.24 2.05
N GLY A 99 2.87 11.04 1.86
CA GLY A 99 2.95 12.49 1.75
C GLY A 99 3.36 12.94 0.35
N SER A 100 3.78 14.20 0.23
CA SER A 100 4.25 14.79 -1.02
C SER A 100 5.29 15.88 -0.73
N PRO A 101 6.40 15.92 -1.49
CA PRO A 101 7.37 17.00 -1.41
C PRO A 101 6.76 18.38 -1.66
N ILE A 102 5.76 18.48 -2.55
CA ILE A 102 5.10 19.74 -2.89
C ILE A 102 4.32 20.29 -1.68
N SER A 103 3.78 19.40 -0.86
CA SER A 103 3.11 19.77 0.40
C SER A 103 4.07 19.81 1.60
N GLY A 104 5.37 19.59 1.36
CA GLY A 104 6.36 19.52 2.42
C GLY A 104 6.15 18.37 3.40
N ARG A 105 5.46 17.30 3.01
CA ARG A 105 5.08 16.18 3.88
C ARG A 105 5.90 14.93 3.56
N PHE A 106 6.60 14.38 4.55
CA PHE A 106 7.42 13.18 4.39
C PHE A 106 7.15 12.15 5.50
N LEU A 107 6.95 10.90 5.12
CA LEU A 107 6.78 9.78 6.04
C LEU A 107 8.12 9.05 6.26
N LYS A 108 8.57 8.97 7.52
CA LYS A 108 9.66 8.09 7.94
C LYS A 108 9.09 6.85 8.62
N VAL A 109 9.45 5.67 8.12
CA VAL A 109 9.12 4.37 8.71
C VAL A 109 10.37 3.61 9.12
N GLU A 110 10.24 2.71 10.08
CA GLU A 110 11.29 1.80 10.52
C GLU A 110 10.74 0.38 10.65
N PHE A 111 11.57 -0.61 10.32
CA PHE A 111 11.27 -2.03 10.47
C PHE A 111 12.58 -2.83 10.46
N ASP A 112 12.55 -3.99 11.09
CA ASP A 112 13.58 -5.01 11.12
C ASP A 112 13.42 -5.90 9.88
N ALA A 113 14.38 -5.78 8.96
CA ALA A 113 14.44 -6.62 7.77
C ALA A 113 14.67 -8.10 8.10
N SER A 114 15.27 -8.42 9.25
CA SER A 114 15.58 -9.79 9.65
C SER A 114 14.36 -10.54 10.21
N ASN A 115 13.39 -9.83 10.79
CA ASN A 115 12.18 -10.42 11.33
C ASN A 115 11.02 -10.37 10.33
N LEU A 116 10.82 -11.46 9.57
CA LEU A 116 9.77 -11.59 8.55
C LEU A 116 8.35 -11.25 9.04
N LYS A 117 8.07 -11.41 10.34
CA LYS A 117 6.76 -11.16 10.96
C LYS A 117 6.65 -9.78 11.61
N GLU A 118 7.70 -8.96 11.58
CA GLU A 118 7.62 -7.64 12.18
C GLU A 118 6.76 -6.69 11.34
N CYS A 119 5.86 -6.00 12.02
CA CYS A 119 5.06 -4.92 11.48
C CYS A 119 5.91 -3.68 11.17
N ILE A 120 5.59 -2.97 10.09
CA ILE A 120 6.18 -1.65 9.86
C ILE A 120 5.75 -0.70 10.99
N LYS A 121 6.72 -0.01 11.57
CA LYS A 121 6.50 1.02 12.59
C LYS A 121 6.63 2.38 11.94
N PRO A 122 5.55 3.17 11.83
CA PRO A 122 5.69 4.54 11.37
C PRO A 122 6.39 5.33 12.48
N ASN A 123 7.55 5.90 12.17
CA ASN A 123 8.37 6.58 13.17
C ASN A 123 7.96 8.05 13.25
N LYS A 124 8.02 8.78 12.14
CA LYS A 124 7.79 10.23 12.12
C LYS A 124 7.06 10.68 10.87
N VAL A 125 6.15 11.63 11.05
CA VAL A 125 5.70 12.55 10.01
C VAL A 125 6.55 13.80 10.10
N ILE A 126 7.07 14.25 8.97
CA ILE A 126 7.84 15.49 8.86
C ILE A 126 7.02 16.44 7.99
N THR A 127 6.62 17.59 8.54
CA THR A 127 5.99 18.68 7.77
C THR A 127 6.91 19.89 7.67
N THR A 128 7.11 20.37 6.46
CA THR A 128 7.86 21.60 6.14
C THR A 128 6.82 22.61 5.64
N PRO A 129 6.69 23.75 6.36
CA PRO A 129 7.78 24.73 6.42
C PRO A 129 8.61 24.74 7.72
N ASN A 130 8.10 24.21 8.85
CA ASN A 130 8.69 24.42 10.18
C ASN A 130 9.42 23.21 10.78
N GLY A 131 9.54 22.10 10.03
CA GLY A 131 10.18 20.88 10.52
C GLY A 131 9.43 20.19 11.67
N THR A 132 8.12 20.44 11.79
CA THR A 132 7.31 19.85 12.86
C THR A 132 7.26 18.34 12.68
N THR A 133 7.73 17.63 13.70
CA THR A 133 7.67 16.17 13.73
C THR A 133 6.54 15.71 14.64
N SER A 134 5.69 14.82 14.14
CA SER A 134 4.71 14.11 14.97
C SER A 134 4.91 12.60 14.87
N THR A 135 4.66 11.92 15.99
CA THR A 135 4.59 10.46 16.03
C THR A 135 3.24 10.01 15.47
N LEU A 136 3.25 8.97 14.64
CA LEU A 136 2.02 8.34 14.17
C LEU A 136 1.56 7.26 15.16
N PRO A 137 0.24 7.00 15.24
CA PRO A 137 -0.26 5.84 15.98
C PRO A 137 0.34 4.53 15.41
N SER A 138 0.46 3.53 16.28
CA SER A 138 0.93 2.20 15.91
C SER A 138 0.02 1.56 14.85
N ILE A 139 0.63 0.99 13.81
CA ILE A 139 -0.07 0.26 12.75
C ILE A 139 -0.45 -1.13 13.24
N SER A 140 -1.66 -1.58 12.91
CA SER A 140 -2.10 -2.96 13.13
C SER A 140 -1.71 -3.84 11.93
N CYS A 141 -0.77 -4.77 12.10
CA CYS A 141 -0.39 -5.76 11.07
C CYS A 141 -1.10 -7.11 11.22
N LYS A 142 -2.43 -7.13 11.19
CA LYS A 142 -3.21 -8.38 11.32
C LYS A 142 -2.89 -9.41 10.23
N ALA A 143 -2.41 -8.99 9.05
CA ALA A 143 -1.96 -9.90 7.98
C ALA A 143 -0.77 -10.79 8.35
N LEU A 144 0.15 -10.29 9.20
CA LEU A 144 1.41 -10.99 9.50
C LEU A 144 1.25 -12.08 10.59
N ASN A 145 0.06 -12.15 11.20
CA ASN A 145 -0.28 -13.07 12.29
C ASN A 145 -1.18 -14.23 11.85
N GLN A 146 -1.44 -14.38 10.54
CA GLN A 146 -2.18 -15.50 9.94
C GLN A 146 -1.20 -16.55 9.41
#